data_AF-A0A1S1R865-F1
#
_entry.id   AF-A0A1S1R865-F1
#
_cell.length_a   1.000
_cell.length_b   1.000
_cell.length_c   1.000
_cell.angle_alpha   90.00
_cell.angle_beta   90.00
_cell.angle_gamma   90.00
#
_symmetry.space_group_name_H-M   'P 1'
#
loop_
_entity.id
_entity.type
_entity.pdbx_description
1 polymer ?
#
loop_
_entity_poly.entity_id
_entity_poly.type
_entity_poly.pdbx_seq_one_letter_code
_entity_poly.pdbx_strand_id
1 'polypeptide(L)'
;MARPARDVDDADDEDDEEHTVGIRDLSHHTSQVLGRVRAGESITITDRGEPIARMVPVRVREWTRPSVGFVDSGDPDWAARAAEELRGFGE
;
A
#
# COMPACT_ATOMS: atom_id res chain seq x y z
N MET A 1 29.49 16.42 -8.11
CA MET A 1 29.63 14.96 -7.92
C MET A 1 28.25 14.38 -7.85
N ALA A 2 27.92 13.46 -8.76
CA ALA A 2 26.60 12.87 -8.93
C ALA A 2 26.39 11.70 -7.95
N ARG A 3 25.17 11.59 -7.43
CA ARG A 3 24.52 10.29 -7.18
C ARG A 3 23.21 10.32 -7.96
N PRO A 4 23.05 9.51 -9.02
CA PRO A 4 21.79 9.44 -9.75
C PRO A 4 20.77 8.69 -8.89
N ALA A 5 19.62 9.30 -8.63
CA ALA A 5 18.44 8.54 -8.24
C ALA A 5 18.05 7.73 -9.48
N ARG A 6 18.36 6.43 -9.44
CA ARG A 6 17.88 5.45 -10.41
C ARG A 6 16.37 5.32 -10.19
N ASP A 7 15.62 5.70 -11.20
CA ASP A 7 14.68 4.83 -11.90
C ASP A 7 14.19 3.61 -11.08
N VAL A 8 13.01 3.76 -10.48
CA VAL A 8 12.17 2.68 -9.94
C VAL A 8 10.77 3.25 -9.85
N ASP A 9 10.02 3.18 -10.96
CA ASP A 9 8.54 2.99 -10.97
C ASP A 9 7.95 2.92 -12.40
N ASP A 10 8.75 3.06 -13.47
CA ASP A 10 8.24 3.05 -14.86
C ASP A 10 7.96 1.63 -15.41
N ALA A 11 8.20 0.57 -14.63
CA ALA A 11 8.11 -0.82 -15.09
C ALA A 11 6.73 -1.47 -14.88
N ASP A 12 5.75 -0.76 -14.31
CA ASP A 12 4.40 -1.27 -14.02
C ASP A 12 3.34 -0.84 -15.07
N ASP A 13 3.71 -0.06 -16.09
CA ASP A 13 2.73 0.53 -17.05
C ASP A 13 2.41 -0.41 -18.24
N GLU A 14 3.31 -1.34 -18.60
CA GLU A 14 3.09 -2.27 -19.74
C GLU A 14 2.18 -3.46 -19.37
N ASP A 15 1.99 -3.77 -18.09
CA ASP A 15 1.12 -4.86 -17.61
C ASP A 15 -0.38 -4.47 -17.55
N ASP A 16 -0.71 -3.18 -17.66
CA ASP A 16 -2.08 -2.67 -17.48
C ASP A 16 -3.06 -3.07 -18.59
N GLU A 17 -2.58 -3.30 -19.83
CA GLU A 17 -3.45 -3.71 -20.94
C GLU A 17 -3.97 -5.15 -20.78
N GLU A 18 -3.22 -6.06 -20.16
CA GLU A 18 -3.64 -7.46 -19.97
C GLU A 18 -4.64 -7.63 -18.81
N HIS A 19 -4.69 -6.65 -17.91
CA HIS A 19 -5.50 -6.68 -16.69
C HIS A 19 -6.61 -5.62 -16.65
N THR A 20 -7.10 -5.19 -17.82
CA THR A 20 -8.18 -4.20 -17.90
C THR A 20 -9.56 -4.84 -18.08
N VAL A 21 -10.56 -4.36 -17.32
CA VAL A 21 -11.97 -4.81 -17.39
C VAL A 21 -12.90 -3.61 -17.41
N GLY A 22 -13.86 -3.58 -18.34
CA GLY A 22 -14.88 -2.54 -18.40
C GLY A 22 -15.88 -2.64 -17.23
N ILE A 23 -16.48 -1.52 -16.82
CA ILE A 23 -17.45 -1.48 -15.72
C ILE A 23 -18.68 -2.37 -15.95
N ARG A 24 -19.04 -2.61 -17.22
CA ARG A 24 -20.13 -3.51 -17.61
C ARG A 24 -19.73 -4.98 -17.49
N ASP A 25 -18.52 -5.32 -17.86
CA ASP A 25 -17.97 -6.68 -17.68
C ASP A 25 -17.79 -7.00 -16.20
N LEU A 26 -17.35 -6.02 -15.41
CA LEU A 26 -17.29 -6.13 -13.96
C LEU A 26 -18.66 -6.41 -13.35
N SER A 27 -19.73 -5.74 -13.79
CA SER A 27 -21.07 -5.95 -13.22
C SER A 27 -21.68 -7.32 -13.61
N HIS A 28 -21.41 -7.82 -14.81
CA HIS A 28 -21.91 -9.12 -15.27
C HIS A 28 -21.08 -10.30 -14.73
N HIS A 29 -19.78 -10.12 -14.54
CA HIS A 29 -18.84 -11.18 -14.15
C HIS A 29 -18.15 -10.91 -12.81
N THR A 30 -18.82 -10.20 -11.89
CA THR A 30 -18.22 -9.70 -10.64
C THR A 30 -17.48 -10.78 -9.85
N SER A 31 -18.11 -11.94 -9.65
CA SER A 31 -17.50 -13.04 -8.89
C SER A 31 -16.21 -13.56 -9.51
N GLN A 32 -16.16 -13.65 -10.85
CA GLN A 32 -14.96 -14.11 -11.57
C GLN A 32 -13.83 -13.09 -11.47
N VAL A 33 -14.15 -11.80 -11.67
CA VAL A 33 -13.18 -10.71 -11.58
C VAL A 33 -12.62 -10.62 -10.15
N LEU A 34 -13.48 -10.66 -9.13
CA LEU A 34 -13.04 -10.71 -7.74
C LEU A 34 -12.23 -11.97 -7.40
N GLY A 35 -12.49 -13.09 -8.07
CA GLY A 35 -11.71 -14.31 -7.96
C GLY A 35 -10.26 -14.12 -8.41
N ARG A 36 -10.05 -13.45 -9.54
CA ARG A 36 -8.71 -13.08 -10.05
C ARG A 36 -7.99 -12.14 -9.08
N VAL A 37 -8.68 -11.11 -8.59
CA VAL A 37 -8.09 -10.19 -7.59
C VAL A 37 -7.71 -10.94 -6.31
N ARG A 38 -8.54 -11.87 -5.83
CA ARG A 38 -8.22 -12.72 -4.67
C ARG A 38 -7.02 -13.64 -4.93
N ALA A 39 -6.85 -14.14 -6.15
CA ALA A 39 -5.69 -14.93 -6.54
C ALA A 39 -4.38 -14.12 -6.51
N GLY A 40 -4.48 -12.79 -6.46
CA GLY A 40 -3.33 -11.89 -6.35
C GLY A 40 -3.15 -10.97 -7.55
N GLU A 41 -4.07 -10.99 -8.50
CA GLU A 41 -4.01 -10.17 -9.71
C GLU A 41 -4.48 -8.73 -9.43
N SER A 42 -3.80 -7.75 -10.01
CA SER A 42 -4.24 -6.34 -10.00
C SER A 42 -5.06 -6.09 -11.26
N ILE A 43 -6.25 -5.51 -11.16
CA ILE A 43 -7.15 -5.30 -12.30
C ILE A 43 -7.55 -3.83 -12.40
N THR A 44 -7.36 -3.24 -13.57
CA THR A 44 -7.80 -1.87 -13.89
C THR A 44 -9.24 -1.89 -14.41
N ILE A 45 -10.10 -1.07 -13.81
CA ILE A 45 -11.49 -0.91 -14.22
C ILE A 45 -11.60 0.31 -15.12
N THR A 46 -12.23 0.15 -16.29
CA THR A 46 -12.49 1.24 -17.23
C THR A 46 -13.97 1.53 -17.40
N ASP A 47 -14.33 2.78 -17.70
CA ASP A 47 -15.62 3.15 -18.30
C ASP A 47 -15.38 3.72 -19.69
N ARG A 48 -15.92 3.06 -20.72
CA ARG A 48 -15.76 3.45 -22.14
C ARG A 48 -14.29 3.63 -22.57
N GLY A 49 -13.39 2.81 -22.04
CA GLY A 49 -11.95 2.84 -22.34
C GLY A 49 -11.14 3.79 -21.45
N GLU A 50 -11.79 4.58 -20.60
CA GLU A 50 -11.11 5.44 -19.64
C GLU A 50 -10.94 4.72 -18.29
N PRO A 51 -9.72 4.61 -17.73
CA PRO A 51 -9.50 3.99 -16.42
C PRO A 51 -10.13 4.83 -15.30
N ILE A 52 -10.93 4.20 -14.44
CA ILE A 52 -11.67 4.86 -13.34
C ILE A 52 -11.31 4.32 -11.96
N ALA A 53 -10.77 3.11 -11.87
CA ALA A 53 -10.37 2.48 -10.61
C ALA A 53 -9.37 1.34 -10.86
N ARG A 54 -8.67 0.92 -9.79
CA ARG A 54 -7.87 -0.31 -9.78
C ARG A 54 -8.27 -1.16 -8.58
N MET A 55 -8.54 -2.45 -8.81
CA MET A 55 -8.75 -3.44 -7.77
C MET A 55 -7.45 -4.20 -7.54
N VAL A 56 -7.01 -4.23 -6.29
CA VAL A 56 -5.79 -4.94 -5.87
C VAL A 56 -6.11 -5.92 -4.74
N PRO A 57 -5.38 -7.03 -4.62
CA PRO A 57 -5.52 -7.96 -3.52
C PRO A 57 -5.26 -7.28 -2.18
N VAL A 58 -6.20 -7.43 -1.23
CA VAL A 58 -5.98 -7.00 0.15
C VAL A 58 -5.04 -8.00 0.82
N ARG A 59 -3.77 -7.62 0.99
CA ARG A 59 -2.81 -8.37 1.80
C ARG A 59 -3.03 -8.02 3.27
N VAL A 60 -3.63 -8.94 4.03
CA VAL A 60 -3.64 -8.83 5.49
C VAL A 60 -2.21 -9.09 5.95
N ARG A 61 -1.43 -8.02 6.09
CA ARG A 61 -0.19 -8.09 6.85
C ARG A 61 -0.62 -8.35 8.28
N GLU A 62 -0.36 -9.55 8.79
CA GLU A 62 -0.33 -9.76 10.24
C GLU A 62 0.62 -8.71 10.76
N TRP A 63 0.06 -7.67 11.40
CA TRP A 63 0.84 -6.70 12.11
C TRP A 63 1.45 -7.46 13.29
N THR A 64 2.57 -8.14 13.04
CA THR A 64 3.47 -8.58 14.08
C THR A 64 3.83 -7.30 14.77
N ARG A 65 3.18 -7.02 15.92
CA ARG A 65 3.51 -5.88 16.74
C ARG A 65 5.01 -5.97 16.94
N PRO A 66 5.81 -5.07 16.35
CA PRO A 66 7.22 -5.09 16.65
C PRO A 66 7.29 -4.93 18.16
N SER A 67 8.02 -5.82 18.82
CA SER A 67 8.29 -5.73 20.27
C SER A 67 9.17 -4.52 20.63
N VAL A 68 9.36 -3.59 19.69
CA VAL A 68 10.06 -2.33 19.83
C VAL A 68 9.03 -1.20 19.69
N GLY A 69 9.01 -0.33 20.71
CA GLY A 69 8.04 0.74 20.87
C GLY A 69 7.91 1.62 19.63
N PHE A 70 6.68 2.08 19.41
CA PHE A 70 6.33 3.06 18.39
C PHE A 70 7.26 4.27 18.47
N VAL A 71 7.91 4.60 17.35
CA VAL A 71 8.44 5.94 17.07
C VAL A 71 7.95 6.37 15.70
N ASP A 72 6.87 7.14 15.68
CA ASP A 72 6.65 8.13 14.62
C ASP A 72 6.47 9.48 15.31
N SER A 73 7.61 10.05 15.67
CA SER A 73 7.73 11.48 15.93
C SER A 73 9.14 11.78 15.51
N GLY A 74 9.29 12.52 14.41
CA GLY A 74 10.57 12.99 13.89
C GLY A 74 11.27 13.99 14.81
N ASP A 75 11.20 13.78 16.12
CA ASP A 75 11.88 14.54 17.14
C ASP A 75 13.07 13.71 17.63
N PRO A 76 14.31 14.09 17.29
CA PRO A 76 15.50 13.31 17.65
C PRO A 76 15.86 13.37 19.14
N ASP A 77 15.20 14.22 19.94
CA ASP A 77 15.52 14.44 21.36
C ASP A 77 14.45 13.86 22.31
N TRP A 78 13.36 13.31 21.77
CA TRP A 78 12.22 12.81 22.55
C TRP A 78 12.62 11.78 23.62
N ALA A 79 13.59 10.91 23.33
CA ALA A 79 14.06 9.89 24.25
C ALA A 79 14.76 10.49 25.48
N ALA A 80 15.43 11.63 25.32
CA ALA A 80 16.04 12.35 26.43
C ALA A 80 14.97 12.99 27.32
N ARG A 81 13.92 13.57 26.73
CA ARG A 81 12.80 14.14 27.48
C ARG A 81 11.97 13.08 28.20
N ALA A 82 11.67 11.96 27.56
CA ALA A 82 10.93 10.86 28.18
C ALA A 82 11.68 10.28 29.40
N ALA A 83 13.02 10.22 29.33
CA ALA A 83 13.84 9.78 30.45
C ALA A 83 13.87 10.79 31.62
N GLU A 84 13.60 12.07 31.37
CA GLU A 84 13.43 13.09 32.42
C GLU A 84 12.04 12.99 33.06
N GLU A 85 11.00 12.84 32.26
CA GLU A 85 9.60 12.70 32.70
C GLU A 85 9.36 11.42 33.52
N LEU A 86 9.98 10.30 33.14
CA LEU A 86 9.83 9.02 33.85
C LEU A 86 10.57 8.96 35.19
N ARG A 87 11.45 9.93 35.52
CA ARG A 87 12.08 10.01 36.84
C ARG A 87 11.13 10.55 37.93
N GLY A 88 9.98 11.09 37.56
CA GLY A 88 9.00 11.66 38.51
C GLY A 88 7.85 10.73 38.91
N PHE A 89 7.69 9.57 38.27
CA PHE A 89 6.62 8.61 38.62
C PHE A 89 7.14 7.55 39.59
N GLY A 90 7.18 7.88 40.88
CA GLY A 90 7.50 6.92 41.93
C GLY A 90 7.92 7.54 43.26
N GLU A 91 7.18 8.50 43.80
CA GLU A 91 7.12 8.78 45.25
C GLU A 91 5.68 9.14 45.66
#